data_AF-A0A109LCL4-F1
#
_entry.id   AF-A0A109LCL4-F1
#
_cell.length_a   1.000
_cell.length_b   1.000
_cell.length_c   1.000
_cell.angle_alpha   90.00
_cell.angle_beta   90.00
_cell.angle_gamma   90.00
#
_symmetry.space_group_name_H-M   'P 1'
#
loop_
_entity.id
_entity.type
_entity.pdbx_description
1 polymer ?
#
loop_
_entity_poly.entity_id
_entity_poly.type
_entity_poly.pdbx_seq_one_letter_code
_entity_poly.pdbx_strand_id
1 'polypeptide(L)'
;MGIDNLMVTLNRVPELHAIVETGTDWVALLGSLTAVVAVVAGSAYNAYSFKKTIISQEKMAEDNAKFLREQSKSEFLAKSRLDWIAIFREHVSNFLSLGNSVYAVSQYIVDVSWVKGDAREEFKASTALYDIRYAEFTDKLSKARLHFSQIELLISPNGEESEKLIRAMNEYIQAACSYTKIVDRGQAVVDITQRILRDEWVKVKEMKAL
;
A
#
# COMPACT_ATOMS: atom_id res chain seq x y z
N MET A 1 -87.43 21.02 -90.16
CA MET A 1 -87.45 20.14 -88.97
C MET A 1 -86.03 19.66 -88.77
N GLY A 2 -85.30 19.88 -87.69
CA GLY A 2 -85.48 20.62 -86.45
C GLY A 2 -84.13 20.41 -85.74
N ILE A 3 -83.39 21.48 -85.47
CA ILE A 3 -82.15 21.40 -84.68
C ILE A 3 -82.56 21.72 -83.26
N ASP A 4 -82.66 20.69 -82.42
CA ASP A 4 -82.93 20.85 -81.00
C ASP A 4 -81.61 21.09 -80.26
N ASN A 5 -81.34 22.38 -80.02
CA ASN A 5 -80.33 22.83 -79.07
C ASN A 5 -80.81 22.52 -77.65
N LEU A 6 -80.30 21.45 -77.03
CA LEU A 6 -80.49 21.21 -75.61
C LEU A 6 -79.39 21.94 -74.82
N MET A 7 -79.77 23.08 -74.26
CA MET A 7 -78.98 23.92 -73.37
C MET A 7 -78.71 23.17 -72.06
N VAL A 8 -77.48 22.67 -71.87
CA VAL A 8 -77.02 22.08 -70.60
C VAL A 8 -76.63 23.22 -69.67
N THR A 9 -77.57 23.62 -68.81
CA THR A 9 -77.30 24.56 -67.73
C THR A 9 -76.53 23.88 -66.60
N LEU A 10 -75.27 24.29 -66.44
CA LEU A 10 -74.45 24.08 -65.24
C LEU A 10 -75.23 24.55 -64.01
N ASN A 11 -75.69 23.61 -63.20
CA ASN A 11 -76.22 23.94 -61.88
C ASN A 11 -75.99 22.81 -60.89
N ARG A 12 -74.79 22.81 -60.29
CA ARG A 12 -74.55 22.68 -58.84
C ARG A 12 -73.07 22.44 -58.62
N VAL A 13 -72.40 23.51 -58.17
CA VAL A 13 -71.20 23.38 -57.34
C VAL A 13 -71.64 22.53 -56.14
N PRO A 14 -70.96 21.41 -55.82
CA PRO A 14 -71.27 20.71 -54.59
C PRO A 14 -70.92 21.69 -53.47
N GLU A 15 -71.94 22.21 -52.79
CA GLU A 15 -71.77 22.78 -51.48
C GLU A 15 -71.14 21.67 -50.65
N LEU A 16 -69.83 21.78 -50.43
CA LEU A 16 -69.18 21.12 -49.32
C LEU A 16 -69.84 21.73 -48.09
N HIS A 17 -71.01 21.20 -47.72
CA HIS A 17 -71.37 20.98 -46.34
C HIS A 17 -70.35 19.98 -45.78
N ALA A 18 -69.07 20.36 -45.77
CA ALA A 18 -68.33 20.23 -44.55
C ALA A 18 -69.15 21.04 -43.56
N ILE A 19 -70.12 20.35 -42.97
CA ILE A 19 -70.53 20.60 -41.61
C ILE A 19 -69.22 20.44 -40.85
N VAL A 20 -68.39 21.48 -40.88
CA VAL A 20 -67.52 21.82 -39.78
C VAL A 20 -68.53 22.21 -38.72
N GLU A 21 -69.17 21.18 -38.16
CA GLU A 21 -69.73 21.24 -36.84
C GLU A 21 -68.50 21.60 -36.00
N THR A 22 -68.30 22.89 -35.81
CA THR A 22 -67.66 23.47 -34.63
C THR A 22 -68.51 23.17 -33.38
N GLY A 23 -69.26 22.06 -33.38
CA GLY A 23 -69.67 21.36 -32.19
C GLY A 23 -68.42 20.68 -31.68
N THR A 24 -67.85 21.25 -30.62
CA THR A 24 -66.77 20.68 -29.83
C THR A 24 -66.86 19.16 -29.82
N ASP A 25 -65.92 18.47 -30.48
CA ASP A 25 -65.85 17.01 -30.45
C ASP A 25 -65.43 16.59 -29.03
N TRP A 26 -66.44 16.40 -28.20
CA TRP A 26 -66.29 16.07 -26.79
C TRP A 26 -65.53 14.75 -26.60
N VAL A 27 -65.58 13.83 -27.56
CA VAL A 27 -64.86 12.57 -27.51
C VAL A 27 -63.37 12.80 -27.75
N ALA A 28 -63.00 13.60 -28.75
CA ALA A 28 -61.61 14.00 -28.98
C ALA A 28 -61.02 14.84 -27.83
N LEU A 29 -61.82 15.73 -27.23
CA LEU A 29 -61.41 16.55 -26.09
C LEU A 29 -61.22 15.71 -24.81
N LEU A 30 -62.12 14.78 -24.51
CA LEU A 30 -61.95 13.84 -23.39
C LEU A 30 -60.76 12.91 -23.62
N GLY A 31 -60.62 12.35 -24.81
CA GLY A 31 -59.51 11.46 -25.18
C GLY A 31 -58.14 12.14 -25.03
N SER A 32 -58.01 13.36 -25.55
CA SER A 32 -56.78 14.16 -25.40
C SER A 32 -56.51 14.57 -23.96
N LEU A 33 -57.54 14.91 -23.17
CA LEU A 33 -57.39 15.21 -21.74
C LEU A 33 -56.87 13.98 -20.97
N THR A 34 -57.41 12.78 -21.21
CA THR A 34 -56.89 11.54 -20.61
C THR A 34 -55.46 11.25 -21.02
N ALA A 35 -55.09 11.50 -22.28
CA ALA A 35 -53.71 11.34 -22.73
C ALA A 35 -52.76 12.31 -22.02
N VAL A 36 -53.15 13.58 -21.85
CA VAL A 36 -52.38 14.58 -21.09
C VAL A 36 -52.21 14.14 -19.63
N VAL A 37 -53.29 13.70 -18.98
CA VAL A 37 -53.22 13.20 -17.59
C VAL A 37 -52.30 11.98 -17.49
N ALA A 38 -52.38 11.04 -18.43
CA ALA A 38 -51.52 9.85 -18.46
C ALA A 38 -50.04 10.21 -18.65
N VAL A 39 -49.72 11.17 -19.53
CA VAL A 39 -48.36 11.67 -19.74
C VAL A 39 -47.82 12.39 -18.49
N VAL A 40 -48.63 13.22 -17.84
CA VAL A 40 -48.24 13.92 -16.62
C VAL A 40 -48.00 12.93 -15.47
N ALA A 41 -48.90 11.95 -15.29
CA ALA A 41 -48.74 10.91 -14.28
C ALA A 41 -47.50 10.04 -14.54
N GLY A 42 -47.27 9.62 -15.79
CA GLY A 42 -46.08 8.87 -16.19
C GLY A 42 -44.79 9.68 -15.99
N SER A 43 -44.81 10.97 -16.31
CA SER A 43 -43.68 11.88 -16.09
C SER A 43 -43.37 12.07 -14.60
N ALA A 44 -44.40 12.23 -13.77
CA ALA A 44 -44.24 12.33 -12.31
C ALA A 44 -43.67 11.03 -11.71
N TYR A 45 -44.16 9.87 -12.18
CA TYR A 45 -43.64 8.57 -11.76
C TYR A 45 -42.17 8.36 -12.16
N ASN A 46 -41.82 8.74 -13.40
CA ASN A 46 -40.44 8.67 -13.89
C ASN A 46 -39.54 9.59 -13.09
N ALA A 47 -39.94 10.83 -12.84
CA ALA A 47 -39.17 11.78 -12.03
C ALA A 47 -38.93 11.25 -10.60
N TYR A 48 -39.94 10.66 -9.97
CA TYR A 48 -39.81 10.03 -8.66
C TYR A 48 -38.84 8.84 -8.70
N SER A 49 -38.95 7.96 -9.71
CA SER A 49 -38.09 6.80 -9.87
C SER A 49 -36.63 7.19 -10.15
N PHE A 50 -36.40 8.19 -11.01
CA PHE A 50 -35.06 8.72 -11.26
C PHE A 50 -34.43 9.32 -10.00
N LYS A 51 -35.20 10.08 -9.22
CA LYS A 51 -34.71 10.63 -7.94
C LYS A 51 -34.28 9.51 -6.97
N LYS A 52 -35.08 8.45 -6.87
CA LYS A 52 -34.75 7.28 -6.03
C LYS A 52 -33.48 6.58 -6.53
N THR A 53 -33.32 6.41 -7.84
CA THR A 53 -32.13 5.79 -8.45
C THR A 53 -30.88 6.63 -8.22
N ILE A 54 -30.95 7.97 -8.39
CA ILE A 54 -29.81 8.87 -8.15
C ILE A 54 -29.35 8.76 -6.70
N ILE A 55 -30.26 8.83 -5.73
CA ILE A 55 -29.93 8.69 -4.30
C ILE A 55 -29.30 7.32 -4.01
N SER A 56 -29.82 6.24 -4.62
CA SER A 56 -29.24 4.90 -4.47
C SER A 56 -27.83 4.80 -5.06
N GLN A 57 -27.59 5.38 -6.23
CA GLN A 57 -26.29 5.38 -6.89
C GLN A 57 -25.27 6.24 -6.13
N GLU A 58 -25.69 7.39 -5.60
CA GLU A 58 -24.87 8.26 -4.75
C GLU A 58 -24.43 7.50 -3.50
N LYS A 59 -25.36 6.82 -2.82
CA LYS A 59 -25.04 5.99 -1.65
C LYS A 59 -24.08 4.85 -2.00
N MET A 60 -24.33 4.13 -3.09
CA MET A 60 -23.42 3.07 -3.54
C MET A 60 -22.03 3.60 -3.91
N ALA A 61 -21.95 4.77 -4.52
CA ALA A 61 -20.68 5.41 -4.84
C ALA A 61 -19.92 5.85 -3.58
N GLU A 62 -20.63 6.37 -2.57
CA GLU A 62 -20.04 6.75 -1.28
C GLU A 62 -19.52 5.51 -0.52
N ASP A 63 -20.33 4.44 -0.44
CA ASP A 63 -19.95 3.20 0.22
C ASP A 63 -18.75 2.54 -0.49
N ASN A 64 -18.74 2.52 -1.83
CA ASN A 64 -17.61 2.01 -2.60
C ASN A 64 -16.35 2.88 -2.43
N ALA A 65 -16.49 4.20 -2.38
CA ALA A 65 -15.37 5.10 -2.14
C ALA A 65 -14.78 4.93 -0.72
N LYS A 66 -15.61 4.66 0.29
CA LYS A 66 -15.16 4.32 1.65
C LYS A 66 -14.42 3.00 1.66
N PHE A 67 -15.00 1.97 1.05
CA PHE A 67 -14.38 0.65 0.95
C PHE A 67 -13.00 0.72 0.25
N LEU A 68 -12.90 1.39 -0.90
CA LEU A 68 -11.62 1.56 -1.61
C LEU A 68 -10.59 2.36 -0.79
N ARG A 69 -11.02 3.34 -0.01
CA ARG A 69 -10.13 4.08 0.90
C ARG A 69 -9.63 3.22 2.05
N GLU A 70 -10.46 2.35 2.60
CA GLU A 70 -10.06 1.43 3.67
C GLU A 70 -9.12 0.36 3.14
N GLN A 71 -9.43 -0.22 1.98
CA GLN A 71 -8.56 -1.18 1.29
C GLN A 71 -7.20 -0.57 0.92
N SER A 72 -7.18 0.62 0.31
CA SER A 72 -5.90 1.26 -0.04
C SER A 72 -5.05 1.59 1.18
N LYS A 73 -5.67 1.95 2.31
CA LYS A 73 -4.96 2.14 3.59
C LYS A 73 -4.39 0.82 4.11
N SER A 74 -5.17 -0.26 4.11
CA SER A 74 -4.69 -1.57 4.60
C SER A 74 -3.53 -2.09 3.73
N GLU A 75 -3.66 -1.98 2.41
CA GLU A 75 -2.61 -2.34 1.44
C GLU A 75 -1.34 -1.51 1.65
N PHE A 76 -1.46 -0.19 1.82
CA PHE A 76 -0.32 0.68 2.07
C PHE A 76 0.39 0.32 3.38
N LEU A 77 -0.36 0.10 4.46
CA LEU A 77 0.21 -0.29 5.76
C LEU A 77 0.90 -1.65 5.70
N ALA A 78 0.28 -2.63 5.03
CA ALA A 78 0.87 -3.95 4.83
C ALA A 78 2.17 -3.85 4.03
N LYS A 79 2.21 -3.04 2.97
CA LYS A 79 3.43 -2.82 2.18
C LYS A 79 4.52 -2.15 3.01
N SER A 80 4.19 -1.06 3.72
CA SER A 80 5.15 -0.35 4.57
C SER A 80 5.76 -1.27 5.64
N ARG A 81 4.97 -2.17 6.23
CA ARG A 81 5.47 -3.18 7.18
C ARG A 81 6.37 -4.23 6.54
N LEU A 82 6.03 -4.69 5.33
CA LEU A 82 6.90 -5.62 4.58
C LEU A 82 8.25 -4.99 4.24
N ASP A 83 8.25 -3.71 3.86
CA ASP A 83 9.48 -2.94 3.60
C ASP A 83 10.31 -2.81 4.89
N TRP A 84 9.66 -2.49 6.02
CA TRP A 84 10.32 -2.46 7.33
C TRP A 84 10.95 -3.82 7.70
N ILE A 85 10.22 -4.94 7.48
CA ILE A 85 10.74 -6.30 7.71
C ILE A 85 12.00 -6.56 6.87
N ALA A 86 12.00 -6.15 5.61
CA ALA A 86 13.13 -6.35 4.71
C ALA A 86 14.36 -5.57 5.18
N ILE A 87 14.18 -4.28 5.49
CA ILE A 87 15.25 -3.40 6.00
C ILE A 87 15.81 -3.93 7.32
N PHE A 88 14.94 -4.37 8.24
CA PHE A 88 15.35 -4.93 9.52
C PHE A 88 16.20 -6.19 9.36
N ARG A 89 15.79 -7.13 8.48
CA ARG A 89 16.58 -8.35 8.17
C ARG A 89 17.94 -8.01 7.60
N GLU A 90 18.00 -7.05 6.67
CA GLU A 90 19.23 -6.62 6.03
C GLU A 90 20.21 -6.07 7.08
N HIS A 91 19.77 -5.16 7.95
CA HIS A 91 20.65 -4.59 8.96
C HIS A 91 21.12 -5.62 9.98
N VAL A 92 20.26 -6.54 10.42
CA VAL A 92 20.68 -7.63 11.33
C VAL A 92 21.72 -8.55 10.66
N SER A 93 21.52 -8.91 9.39
CA SER A 93 22.49 -9.71 8.63
C SER A 93 23.83 -9.00 8.49
N ASN A 94 23.81 -7.72 8.13
CA ASN A 94 25.03 -6.90 8.01
C ASN A 94 25.74 -6.74 9.35
N PHE A 95 25.00 -6.51 10.43
CA PHE A 95 25.55 -6.46 11.79
C PHE A 95 26.25 -7.77 12.18
N LEU A 96 25.61 -8.92 11.95
CA LEU A 96 26.20 -10.23 12.25
C LEU A 96 27.45 -10.50 11.41
N SER A 97 27.40 -10.20 10.11
CA SER A 97 28.55 -10.35 9.20
C SER A 97 29.75 -9.48 9.61
N LEU A 98 29.49 -8.21 9.95
CA LEU A 98 30.53 -7.31 10.43
C LEU A 98 31.04 -7.71 11.80
N GLY A 99 30.20 -8.21 12.71
CA GLY A 99 30.66 -8.75 13.99
C GLY A 99 31.61 -9.94 13.84
N ASN A 100 31.34 -10.85 12.88
CA ASN A 100 32.28 -11.92 12.54
C ASN A 100 33.60 -11.37 11.97
N SER A 101 33.52 -10.32 11.14
CA SER A 101 34.69 -9.65 10.59
C SER A 101 35.51 -8.94 11.68
N VAL A 102 34.86 -8.35 12.68
CA VAL A 102 35.50 -7.76 13.87
C VAL A 102 36.19 -8.86 14.66
N TYR A 103 35.53 -9.98 14.93
CA TYR A 103 36.13 -11.13 15.62
C TYR A 103 37.38 -11.64 14.89
N ALA A 104 37.30 -11.81 13.56
CA ALA A 104 38.44 -12.27 12.77
C ALA A 104 39.65 -11.33 12.81
N VAL A 105 39.45 -10.02 12.95
CA VAL A 105 40.56 -9.06 13.08
C VAL A 105 41.01 -8.92 14.53
N SER A 106 40.09 -9.07 15.50
CA SER A 106 40.38 -8.96 16.93
C SER A 106 41.47 -9.92 17.40
N GLN A 107 41.60 -11.09 16.77
CA GLN A 107 42.69 -12.04 17.06
C GLN A 107 44.06 -11.36 16.98
N TYR A 108 44.29 -10.50 16.00
CA TYR A 108 45.58 -9.83 15.78
C TYR A 108 45.79 -8.62 16.72
N ILE A 109 44.72 -8.16 17.37
CA ILE A 109 44.77 -7.01 18.29
C ILE A 109 44.92 -7.50 19.74
N VAL A 110 44.19 -8.55 20.10
CA VAL A 110 44.13 -9.10 21.46
C VAL A 110 45.27 -10.08 21.71
N ASP A 111 45.59 -10.94 20.73
CA ASP A 111 46.74 -11.83 20.81
C ASP A 111 47.93 -11.18 20.10
N VAL A 112 48.91 -10.71 20.88
CA VAL A 112 50.16 -10.11 20.38
C VAL A 112 51.28 -11.14 20.19
N SER A 113 51.01 -12.44 20.34
CA SER A 113 52.01 -13.50 20.16
C SER A 113 52.62 -13.57 18.75
N TRP A 114 51.97 -12.95 17.75
CA TRP A 114 52.49 -12.83 16.39
C TRP A 114 53.59 -11.77 16.24
N VAL A 115 53.76 -10.87 17.21
CA VAL A 115 54.83 -9.87 17.20
C VAL A 115 56.15 -10.57 17.58
N LYS A 116 56.98 -10.86 16.58
CA LYS A 116 58.33 -11.41 16.76
C LYS A 116 59.37 -10.42 16.25
N GLY A 117 60.43 -10.23 17.03
CA GLY A 117 61.68 -9.62 16.55
C GLY A 117 62.52 -8.97 17.66
N ASP A 118 63.72 -9.50 17.88
CA ASP A 118 64.78 -8.84 18.67
C ASP A 118 65.45 -7.70 17.86
N ALA A 119 65.27 -7.70 16.53
CA ALA A 119 65.85 -6.72 15.62
C ALA A 119 64.93 -5.50 15.39
N ARG A 120 65.55 -4.31 15.33
CA ARG A 120 64.85 -3.02 15.18
C ARG A 120 63.98 -2.90 13.92
N GLU A 121 64.32 -3.59 12.83
CA GLU A 121 63.52 -3.57 11.59
C GLU A 121 62.29 -4.48 11.66
N GLU A 122 62.42 -5.67 12.24
CA GLU A 122 61.31 -6.61 12.47
C GLU A 122 60.27 -5.99 13.42
N PHE A 123 60.75 -5.30 14.46
CA PHE A 123 59.89 -4.53 15.34
C PHE A 123 59.10 -3.44 14.57
N LYS A 124 59.76 -2.62 13.74
CA LYS A 124 59.07 -1.58 12.95
C LYS A 124 58.05 -2.15 11.96
N ALA A 125 58.40 -3.26 11.30
CA ALA A 125 57.48 -3.95 10.39
C ALA A 125 56.26 -4.51 11.13
N SER A 126 56.46 -5.05 12.33
CA SER A 126 55.37 -5.51 13.19
C SER A 126 54.46 -4.36 13.67
N THR A 127 55.04 -3.19 13.99
CA THR A 127 54.26 -1.99 14.34
C THR A 127 53.40 -1.52 13.18
N ALA A 128 53.97 -1.42 11.97
CA ALA A 128 53.22 -0.99 10.79
C ALA A 128 52.07 -1.96 10.46
N LEU A 129 52.29 -3.27 10.62
CA LEU A 129 51.26 -4.27 10.43
C LEU A 129 50.16 -4.15 11.50
N TYR A 130 50.53 -3.90 12.76
CA TYR A 130 49.57 -3.65 13.83
C TYR A 130 48.68 -2.45 13.51
N ASP A 131 49.26 -1.33 13.07
CA ASP A 131 48.49 -0.12 12.72
C ASP A 131 47.48 -0.38 11.60
N ILE A 132 47.86 -1.14 10.57
CA ILE A 132 46.96 -1.54 9.49
C ILE A 132 45.80 -2.40 10.04
N ARG A 133 46.10 -3.39 10.89
CA ARG A 133 45.07 -4.25 11.49
C ARG A 133 44.16 -3.49 12.44
N TYR A 134 44.70 -2.53 13.18
CA TYR A 134 43.93 -1.68 14.07
C TYR A 134 43.01 -0.73 13.29
N ALA A 135 43.48 -0.17 12.18
CA ALA A 135 42.65 0.60 11.26
C ALA A 135 41.52 -0.26 10.67
N GLU A 136 41.83 -1.50 10.25
CA GLU A 136 40.84 -2.45 9.76
C GLU A 136 39.80 -2.84 10.83
N PHE A 137 40.24 -3.06 12.07
CA PHE A 137 39.39 -3.36 13.22
C PHE A 137 38.43 -2.20 13.50
N THR A 138 38.94 -0.97 13.56
CA THR A 138 38.14 0.21 13.89
C THR A 138 37.12 0.55 12.79
N ASP A 139 37.46 0.39 11.51
CA ASP A 139 36.52 0.54 10.40
C ASP A 139 35.37 -0.47 10.50
N LYS A 140 35.70 -1.76 10.66
CA LYS A 140 34.70 -2.83 10.78
C LYS A 140 33.81 -2.64 12.01
N LEU A 141 34.38 -2.28 13.15
CA LEU A 141 33.64 -2.01 14.38
C LEU A 141 32.71 -0.80 14.22
N SER A 142 33.16 0.26 13.57
CA SER A 142 32.35 1.45 13.33
C SER A 142 31.15 1.14 12.43
N LYS A 143 31.35 0.33 11.38
CA LYS A 143 30.26 -0.16 10.51
C LYS A 143 29.30 -1.09 11.25
N ALA A 144 29.80 -1.98 12.11
CA ALA A 144 28.94 -2.81 12.95
C ALA A 144 28.07 -1.95 13.88
N ARG A 145 28.67 -0.93 14.51
CA ARG A 145 27.94 0.03 15.37
C ARG A 145 26.90 0.84 14.60
N LEU A 146 27.18 1.22 13.36
CA LEU A 146 26.19 1.88 12.50
C LEU A 146 24.94 1.01 12.34
N HIS A 147 25.11 -0.27 11.99
CA HIS A 147 23.97 -1.17 11.87
C HIS A 147 23.30 -1.46 13.20
N PHE A 148 24.05 -1.53 14.30
CA PHE A 148 23.48 -1.61 15.64
C PHE A 148 22.52 -0.45 15.91
N SER A 149 22.96 0.79 15.67
CA SER A 149 22.11 1.98 15.88
C SER A 149 20.92 2.02 14.91
N GLN A 150 21.09 1.58 13.66
CA GLN A 150 19.98 1.48 12.72
C GLN A 150 18.93 0.47 13.20
N ILE A 151 19.35 -0.68 13.71
CA ILE A 151 18.46 -1.68 14.31
C ILE A 151 17.72 -1.09 15.53
N GLU A 152 18.43 -0.40 16.40
CA GLU A 152 17.86 0.27 17.58
C GLU A 152 16.80 1.33 17.20
N LEU A 153 17.00 2.05 16.10
CA LEU A 153 16.03 3.03 15.58
C LEU A 153 14.83 2.37 14.87
N LEU A 154 14.97 1.14 14.39
CA LEU A 154 13.90 0.41 13.69
C LEU A 154 12.96 -0.32 14.65
N ILE A 155 13.45 -0.71 15.83
CA ILE A 155 12.66 -1.45 16.82
C ILE A 155 11.84 -0.51 17.70
N SER A 156 10.77 -1.04 18.29
CA SER A 156 9.99 -0.28 19.26
C SER A 156 10.78 -0.10 20.55
N PRO A 157 10.84 1.12 21.12
CA PRO A 157 11.73 1.44 22.24
C PRO A 157 11.39 0.72 23.56
N ASN A 158 10.16 0.22 23.71
CA ASN A 158 9.67 -0.37 24.97
C ASN A 158 9.20 -1.84 24.80
N GLY A 159 9.64 -2.52 23.74
CA GLY A 159 9.29 -3.92 23.52
C GLY A 159 10.21 -4.85 24.31
N GLU A 160 9.67 -5.83 25.03
CA GLU A 160 10.48 -6.82 25.76
C GLU A 160 11.49 -7.53 24.82
N GLU A 161 11.05 -7.93 23.62
CA GLU A 161 11.94 -8.53 22.62
C GLU A 161 12.93 -7.54 22.02
N SER A 162 12.58 -6.25 21.93
CA SER A 162 13.50 -5.18 21.53
C SER A 162 14.66 -5.06 22.51
N GLU A 163 14.36 -5.00 23.81
CA GLU A 163 15.39 -4.92 24.87
C GLU A 163 16.28 -6.15 24.88
N LYS A 164 15.69 -7.34 24.74
CA LYS A 164 16.45 -8.60 24.63
C LYS A 164 17.37 -8.58 23.41
N LEU A 165 16.89 -8.09 22.27
CA LEU A 165 17.68 -8.01 21.05
C LEU A 165 18.90 -7.09 21.23
N ILE A 166 18.69 -5.87 21.74
CA ILE A 166 19.77 -4.92 21.99
C ILE A 166 20.82 -5.48 22.96
N ARG A 167 20.37 -6.16 24.01
CA ARG A 167 21.27 -6.85 24.95
C ARG A 167 22.09 -7.94 24.25
N ALA A 168 21.45 -8.83 23.51
CA ALA A 168 22.12 -9.92 22.80
C ALA A 168 23.11 -9.39 21.75
N MET A 169 22.76 -8.32 21.04
CA MET A 169 23.65 -7.67 20.08
C MET A 169 24.87 -7.05 20.78
N ASN A 170 24.69 -6.43 21.95
CA ASN A 170 25.78 -5.86 22.73
C ASN A 170 26.73 -6.96 23.24
N GLU A 171 26.18 -8.05 23.77
CA GLU A 171 26.97 -9.22 24.20
C GLU A 171 27.75 -9.85 23.04
N TYR A 172 27.13 -9.96 21.86
CA TYR A 172 27.76 -10.46 20.65
C TYR A 172 28.93 -9.58 20.20
N ILE A 173 28.74 -8.26 20.10
CA ILE A 173 29.81 -7.37 19.64
C ILE A 173 30.94 -7.23 20.66
N GLN A 174 30.63 -7.24 21.96
CA GLN A 174 31.66 -7.27 23.02
C GLN A 174 32.50 -8.55 22.92
N ALA A 175 31.84 -9.70 22.74
CA ALA A 175 32.52 -10.96 22.54
C ALA A 175 33.43 -10.97 21.31
N ALA A 176 32.97 -10.35 20.22
CA ALA A 176 33.75 -10.18 19.00
C ALA A 176 34.98 -9.28 19.24
N CYS A 177 34.84 -8.17 19.96
CA CYS A 177 35.96 -7.29 20.29
C CYS A 177 37.00 -7.95 21.21
N SER A 178 36.56 -8.81 22.14
CA SER A 178 37.44 -9.50 23.09
C SER A 178 37.98 -10.84 22.59
N TYR A 179 37.74 -11.20 21.31
CA TYR A 179 38.13 -12.49 20.73
C TYR A 179 37.67 -13.71 21.56
N THR A 180 36.41 -13.70 22.02
CA THR A 180 35.80 -14.83 22.75
C THR A 180 34.74 -15.53 21.91
N LYS A 181 34.26 -16.72 22.32
CA LYS A 181 33.25 -17.49 21.56
C LYS A 181 32.04 -16.63 21.16
N ILE A 182 31.86 -16.40 19.86
CA ILE A 182 30.78 -15.55 19.32
C ILE A 182 29.58 -16.33 18.77
N VAL A 183 29.73 -17.62 18.47
CA VAL A 183 28.72 -18.42 17.73
C VAL A 183 27.38 -18.44 18.46
N ASP A 184 27.37 -18.84 19.73
CA ASP A 184 26.14 -18.94 20.52
C ASP A 184 25.47 -17.58 20.72
N ARG A 185 26.27 -16.51 20.83
CA ARG A 185 25.80 -15.13 20.97
C ARG A 185 25.18 -14.61 19.67
N GLY A 186 25.79 -14.95 18.53
CA GLY A 186 25.24 -14.65 17.21
C GLY A 186 23.92 -15.37 16.97
N GLN A 187 23.83 -16.63 17.39
CA GLN A 187 22.57 -17.40 17.31
C GLN A 187 21.47 -16.78 18.18
N ALA A 188 21.79 -16.31 19.39
CA ALA A 188 20.82 -15.62 20.24
C ALA A 188 20.22 -14.38 19.56
N VAL A 189 21.04 -13.58 18.86
CA VAL A 189 20.56 -12.45 18.05
C VAL A 189 19.57 -12.92 16.98
N VAL A 190 19.94 -13.96 16.22
CA VAL A 190 19.08 -14.54 15.17
C VAL A 190 17.74 -15.02 15.74
N ASP A 191 17.75 -15.73 16.86
CA ASP A 191 16.54 -16.29 17.46
C ASP A 191 15.56 -15.21 17.91
N ILE A 192 16.07 -14.15 18.56
CA ILE A 192 15.24 -13.00 18.99
C ILE A 192 14.71 -12.25 17.77
N THR A 193 15.56 -11.97 16.79
CA THR A 193 15.15 -11.34 15.52
C THR A 193 14.05 -12.15 14.84
N GLN A 194 14.15 -13.48 14.80
CA GLN A 194 13.13 -14.35 14.22
C GLN A 194 11.79 -14.29 14.96
N ARG A 195 11.78 -14.10 16.29
CA ARG A 195 10.53 -13.90 17.05
C ARG A 195 9.86 -12.59 16.67
N ILE A 196 10.60 -11.48 16.70
CA ILE A 196 10.12 -10.15 16.28
C ILE A 196 9.53 -10.21 14.86
N LEU A 197 10.26 -10.85 13.94
CA LEU A 197 9.83 -10.98 12.55
C LEU A 197 8.56 -11.82 12.37
N ARG A 198 8.38 -12.89 13.16
CA ARG A 198 7.16 -13.70 13.13
C ARG A 198 5.96 -12.91 13.61
N ASP A 199 6.11 -12.17 14.70
CA ASP A 199 5.03 -11.35 15.26
C ASP A 199 4.58 -10.27 14.29
N GLU A 200 5.53 -9.60 13.62
CA GLU A 200 5.21 -8.60 12.59
C GLU A 200 4.60 -9.24 11.33
N TRP A 201 5.01 -10.45 10.96
CA TRP A 201 4.42 -11.16 9.84
C TRP A 201 2.96 -11.55 10.09
N VAL A 202 2.60 -11.91 11.32
CA VAL A 202 1.20 -12.17 11.72
C VAL A 202 0.36 -10.91 11.55
N LYS A 203 0.84 -9.75 12.04
CA LYS A 203 0.15 -8.46 11.87
C LYS A 203 -0.08 -8.11 10.40
N VAL A 204 0.90 -8.35 9.54
CA VAL A 204 0.75 -8.11 8.09
C VAL A 204 -0.31 -9.01 7.47
N LYS A 205 -0.42 -10.28 7.89
CA LYS A 205 -1.45 -11.19 7.39
C LYS A 205 -2.85 -10.74 7.79
N GLU A 206 -3.02 -10.27 9.02
CA GLU A 206 -4.30 -9.74 9.51
C GLU A 206 -4.73 -8.50 8.71
N MET A 207 -3.79 -7.64 8.33
CA MET A 207 -4.07 -6.45 7.51
C MET A 207 -4.49 -6.75 6.07
N LYS A 208 -4.02 -7.87 5.50
CA LYS A 208 -4.39 -8.30 4.13
C LYS A 208 -5.68 -9.11 4.07
N ALA A 209 -6.17 -9.57 5.22
CA ALA A 209 -7.43 -10.31 5.33
C ALA A 209 -8.66 -9.39 5.45
N LEU A 210 -8.43 -8.08 5.59
CA LEU A 210 -9.41 -6.99 5.57
C LEU A 210 -9.55 -6.43 4.15
#